data_AF-E3EK40-F1
#
_entry.id   AF-E3EK40-F1
#
_cell.length_a   1.000
_cell.length_b   1.000
_cell.length_c   1.000
_cell.angle_alpha   90.00
_cell.angle_beta   90.00
_cell.angle_gamma   90.00
#
_symmetry.space_group_name_H-M   'P 1'
#
loop_
_entity.id
_entity.type
_entity.pdbx_description
1 polymer ?
#
loop_
_entity_poly.entity_id
_entity_poly.type
_entity_poly.pdbx_seq_one_letter_code
_entity_poly.pdbx_strand_id
1 'polypeptide(L)' 'MSNNKSINFEIVTSKKVSNGDTIDYKKRKMYITKIKSVEITPHGELLVTGLCKEDQVSRMLWKYSRNE' A
#
# COMPACT_ATOMS: atom_id res chain seq x y z
N MET A 1 6.31 -15.73 13.54
CA MET A 1 6.58 -15.64 12.08
C MET A 1 5.78 -14.48 11.50
N SER A 2 6.43 -13.35 11.17
CA SER A 2 5.76 -12.26 10.45
C SER A 2 5.49 -12.73 9.02
N ASN A 3 4.21 -12.82 8.66
CA ASN A 3 3.75 -13.24 7.34
C ASN A 3 4.10 -12.11 6.35
N ASN A 4 5.34 -12.13 5.85
CA ASN A 4 5.93 -11.06 5.03
C ASN A 4 5.50 -11.17 3.54
N LYS A 5 4.27 -11.65 3.32
CA LYS A 5 3.75 -12.01 2.01
C LYS A 5 3.29 -10.74 1.30
N SER A 6 3.94 -10.41 0.19
CA SER A 6 3.43 -9.38 -0.72
C SER A 6 2.07 -9.81 -1.23
N ILE A 7 1.13 -8.88 -1.28
CA ILE A 7 -0.17 -9.10 -1.91
C ILE A 7 -0.29 -8.23 -3.16
N ASN A 8 -1.04 -8.70 -4.14
CA ASN A 8 -1.41 -7.85 -5.26
C ASN A 8 -2.45 -6.82 -4.77
N PHE A 9 -2.28 -5.57 -5.17
CA PHE A 9 -3.28 -4.53 -4.97
C PHE A 9 -3.70 -3.93 -6.31
N GLU A 10 -4.90 -3.38 -6.29
CA GLU A 10 -5.51 -2.60 -7.35
C GLU A 10 -6.24 -1.45 -6.67
N ILE A 11 -5.93 -0.22 -7.08
CA ILE A 11 -6.59 0.99 -6.59
C ILE A 11 -6.86 1.94 -7.74
N VAL A 12 -7.94 2.72 -7.62
CA VAL A 12 -8.19 3.88 -8.47
C VAL A 12 -7.83 5.12 -7.69
N THR A 13 -7.03 6.01 -8.28
CA THR A 13 -6.57 7.23 -7.63
C THR A 13 -6.39 8.34 -8.65
N SER A 14 -6.78 9.57 -8.32
CA SER A 14 -6.47 10.76 -9.11
C SER A 14 -5.09 11.35 -8.77
N LYS A 15 -4.39 10.77 -7.79
CA LYS A 15 -3.07 11.23 -7.32
C LYS A 15 -1.95 10.36 -7.87
N LYS A 16 -0.80 10.97 -8.12
CA LYS A 16 0.44 10.26 -8.44
C LYS A 16 0.82 9.33 -7.29
N VAL A 17 1.24 8.12 -7.64
CA VAL A 17 1.75 7.11 -6.71
C VAL A 17 3.14 6.66 -7.10
N SER A 18 3.95 6.32 -6.11
CA SER A 18 5.32 5.85 -6.26
C SER A 18 5.58 4.62 -5.39
N ASN A 19 6.63 3.86 -5.71
CA ASN A 19 7.10 2.81 -4.81
C ASN A 19 7.54 3.44 -3.48
N GLY A 20 7.12 2.84 -2.36
CA GLY A 20 7.33 3.37 -1.01
C GLY A 20 6.14 4.13 -0.44
N ASP A 21 5.20 4.58 -1.27
CA ASP A 21 4.00 5.25 -0.78
C ASP A 21 3.12 4.32 0.04
N THR A 22 2.39 4.88 1.00
CA THR A 22 1.43 4.14 1.82
C THR A 22 0.02 4.32 1.27
N ILE A 23 -0.71 3.22 1.12
CA ILE A 23 -2.09 3.15 0.67
C ILE A 23 -2.96 2.49 1.74
N ASP A 24 -4.21 2.92 1.82
CA ASP A 24 -5.23 2.23 2.60
C ASP A 24 -5.88 1.15 1.73
N TYR A 25 -5.50 -0.10 1.94
CA TYR A 25 -6.01 -1.25 1.19
C TYR A 25 -6.70 -2.22 2.14
N LYS A 26 -7.99 -2.49 1.90
CA LYS A 26 -8.83 -3.36 2.76
C LYS A 26 -8.80 -2.97 4.25
N LYS A 27 -8.93 -1.67 4.56
CA LYS A 27 -8.87 -1.09 5.91
C LYS A 27 -7.54 -1.30 6.63
N ARG A 28 -6.45 -1.49 5.89
CA ARG A 28 -5.09 -1.61 6.42
C ARG A 28 -4.16 -0.67 5.67
N LYS A 29 -3.27 -0.03 6.40
CA LYS A 29 -2.16 0.72 5.83
C LYS A 29 -1.12 -0.25 5.29
N MET A 30 -0.85 -0.16 4.00
CA MET A 30 0.12 -0.97 3.29
C MET A 30 1.05 -0.06 2.50
N TYR A 31 2.33 -0.41 2.42
CA TYR A 31 3.27 0.32 1.56
C TYR A 31 3.43 -0.39 0.22
N ILE A 32 3.53 0.40 -0.84
CA ILE A 32 3.73 -0.09 -2.20
C ILE A 32 5.17 -0.57 -2.34
N THR A 33 5.35 -1.84 -2.63
CA THR A 33 6.68 -2.43 -2.89
C THR A 33 7.08 -2.35 -4.35
N LYS A 34 6.11 -2.51 -5.25
CA LYS A 34 6.34 -2.50 -6.70
C LYS A 34 5.05 -2.16 -7.44
N ILE A 35 5.07 -1.10 -8.23
CA ILE A 35 4.05 -0.81 -9.23
C ILE A 35 4.29 -1.73 -10.44
N LYS A 36 3.24 -2.40 -10.92
CA LYS A 36 3.28 -3.27 -12.11
C LYS A 36 2.71 -2.56 -13.33
N SER A 37 1.55 -1.92 -13.17
CA SER A 37 0.89 -1.19 -14.25
C SER A 37 0.21 0.06 -13.70
N VAL A 38 0.12 1.08 -14.56
CA VAL A 38 -0.65 2.29 -14.34
C VAL A 38 -1.42 2.55 -15.63
N GLU A 39 -2.73 2.56 -15.53
CA GLU A 39 -3.64 2.77 -16.66
C GLU A 39 -4.52 3.98 -16.36
N ILE A 40 -4.92 4.71 -17.41
CA ILE A 40 -5.84 5.85 -17.27
C ILE A 40 -7.25 5.31 -17.47
N THR A 41 -8.13 5.50 -16.48
CA THR A 41 -9.53 5.11 -16.56
C THR A 41 -10.28 6.04 -17.51
N PRO A 42 -11.44 5.62 -18.06
CA PRO A 42 -12.29 6.47 -18.90
C PRO A 42 -12.75 7.77 -18.22
N HIS A 43 -12.69 7.81 -16.88
CA HIS A 43 -13.03 8.98 -16.05
C HIS A 43 -11.82 9.90 -15.79
N GLY A 44 -10.64 9.60 -16.34
CA GLY A 44 -9.43 10.39 -16.18
C GLY A 44 -8.66 10.12 -14.87
N GLU A 45 -9.00 9.05 -14.15
CA GLU A 45 -8.28 8.62 -12.95
C GLU A 45 -7.19 7.60 -13.30
N LEU A 46 -6.30 7.29 -12.36
CA LEU A 46 -5.26 6.27 -12.55
C LEU A 46 -5.69 4.96 -11.88
N LEU A 47 -5.84 3.90 -12.67
CA LEU A 47 -5.91 2.53 -12.18
C LEU A 47 -4.47 2.03 -11.98
N VAL A 48 -4.10 1.77 -10.73
CA VAL A 48 -2.76 1.33 -10.36
C VAL A 48 -2.84 -0.09 -9.85
N THR A 49 -2.06 -0.97 -10.47
CA THR A 49 -1.90 -2.35 -10.01
C THR A 49 -0.46 -2.63 -9.62
N GLY A 50 -0.27 -3.42 -8.57
CA GLY A 50 1.07 -3.67 -8.06
C GLY A 50 1.12 -4.66 -6.91
N LEU A 51 2.25 -4.65 -6.21
CA LEU A 51 2.49 -5.41 -4.99
C LEU A 51 2.64 -4.46 -3.81
N CYS A 52 1.92 -4.74 -2.74
CA CYS A 52 2.06 -4.03 -1.48
C CYS A 52 2.30 -5.01 -0.33
N LYS A 53 2.80 -4.48 0.78
CA LYS A 53 3.01 -5.21 2.02
C LYS A 53 2.41 -4.42 3.17
N GLU A 54 1.93 -5.13 4.19
CA GLU A 54 1.51 -4.51 5.44
C GLU A 54 2.70 -3.78 6.06
N ASP A 55 2.50 -2.52 6.43
CA ASP A 55 3.57 -1.73 7.04
C ASP A 55 3.91 -2.29 8.43
N GLN A 56 5.08 -2.94 8.53
CA GLN A 56 5.59 -3.47 9.80
C GLN A 56 6.10 -2.35 10.71
N VAL A 57 6.45 -1.17 10.15
CA VAL A 57 6.97 -0.02 10.92
C VAL A 57 5.87 0.56 11.80
N SER A 58 4.67 0.77 11.26
CA SER A 58 3.47 1.15 12.02
C SER A 58 3.18 0.15 13.15
N ARG A 59 3.43 -1.15 12.90
CA ARG A 59 3.21 -2.22 13.89
C ARG A 59 4.28 -2.23 14.99
N MET A 60 5.53 -1.88 14.68
CA MET A 60 6.59 -1.70 15.67
C MET A 60 6.37 -0.43 16.49
N LEU A 61 6.08 0.70 15.86
CA LEU A 61 5.78 1.96 16.56
C LEU A 61 4.55 1.82 17.48
N TRP A 62 3.51 1.11 17.06
CA TRP A 62 2.35 0.78 17.93
C TRP A 62 2.68 -0.15 19.10
N LYS A 63 3.73 -0.97 19.00
CA LYS A 63 4.20 -1.80 20.11
C LYS A 63 4.98 -0.98 21.11
N TYR A 64 5.83 -0.05 20.65
CA TYR A 64 6.56 0.84 21.53
C TYR A 64 5.62 1.82 22.25
N SER A 65 4.64 2.40 21.55
CA SER A 65 3.70 3.38 22.12
C SER A 65 2.70 2.80 23.15
N ARG A 66 2.57 1.48 23.28
CA ARG A 66 1.70 0.83 24.28
C ARG A 66 2.45 0.31 25.51
N ASN A 67 3.76 0.48 25.53
CA ASN A 67 4.64 0.02 26.61
C ASN A 67 5.15 1.17 27.49
N GLU A 68 4.49 2.34 27.43
CA GLU A 68 4.68 3.47 28.34
C GLU A 68 3.49 3.58 29.30
#